data_AF-A0A7Y3DEI1-F1
#
_entry.id   AF-A0A7Y3DEI1-F1
#
_cell.length_a   1.000
_cell.length_b   1.000
_cell.length_c   1.000
_cell.angle_alpha   90.00
_cell.angle_beta   90.00
_cell.angle_gamma   90.00
#
_symmetry.space_group_name_H-M   'P 1'
#
loop_
_entity.id
_entity.type
_entity.pdbx_description
1 polymer ?
#
loop_
_entity_poly.entity_id
_entity_poly.type
_entity_poly.pdbx_seq_one_letter_code
_entity_poly.pdbx_strand_id
1 'polypeptide(L)'
;MVLVDDDPRWPSDPVAQAAAACAGGAAVIQLRAKHATDRQTLAWAEAIRDATRRHGALFFVNDRFDLAWLCEADGVHLGQDDLSPADLPEAVRRRLAVGWS
;
A
#
# COMPACT_ATOMS: atom_id res chain seq x y z
N MET A 1 12.20 2.27 3.09
CA MET A 1 10.74 2.20 2.92
C MET A 1 10.17 3.56 3.27
N VAL A 2 9.28 4.10 2.44
CA VAL A 2 8.57 5.36 2.71
C VAL A 2 7.09 5.05 2.88
N LEU A 3 6.52 5.49 3.99
CA LEU A 3 5.09 5.42 4.26
C LEU A 3 4.43 6.68 3.72
N VAL A 4 3.32 6.50 3.01
CA VAL A 4 2.45 7.59 2.54
C VAL A 4 1.08 7.39 3.16
N ASP A 5 0.49 8.44 3.72
CA ASP A 5 -0.76 8.36 4.46
C ASP A 5 -1.70 9.53 4.18
N ASP A 6 -2.92 9.39 4.70
CA ASP A 6 -4.03 10.34 4.60
C ASP A 6 -4.34 11.01 5.95
N ASP A 7 -3.34 11.16 6.83
CA ASP A 7 -3.54 11.74 8.15
C ASP A 7 -4.00 13.22 8.04
N PRO A 8 -5.19 13.58 8.57
CA PRO A 8 -5.73 14.92 8.43
C PRO A 8 -4.92 15.99 9.17
N ARG A 9 -4.00 15.60 10.06
CA ARG A 9 -3.06 16.52 10.72
C ARG A 9 -1.99 17.03 9.75
N TRP A 10 -1.70 16.28 8.69
CA TRP A 10 -0.67 16.58 7.69
C TRP A 10 -1.25 16.42 6.27
N PRO A 11 -2.26 17.24 5.91
CA PRO A 11 -3.02 17.03 4.69
C PRO A 11 -2.11 17.08 3.48
N SER A 12 -1.95 15.92 2.84
CA SER A 12 -1.11 15.73 1.68
C SER A 12 -1.70 14.62 0.81
N ASP A 13 -1.60 14.77 -0.50
CA ASP A 13 -2.08 13.77 -1.44
C ASP A 13 -1.13 12.55 -1.41
N PRO A 14 -1.60 11.34 -1.02
CA PRO A 14 -0.75 10.16 -0.97
C PRO A 14 -0.07 9.84 -2.31
N VAL A 15 -0.72 10.17 -3.43
CA VAL A 15 -0.16 9.94 -4.77
C VAL A 15 1.04 10.87 -5.01
N ALA A 16 0.91 12.15 -4.65
CA ALA A 16 2.00 13.11 -4.77
C ALA A 16 3.18 12.75 -3.85
N GLN A 17 2.92 12.30 -2.62
CA GLN A 17 3.95 11.83 -1.69
C GLN A 17 4.71 10.64 -2.27
N ALA A 18 3.98 9.64 -2.79
CA ALA A 18 4.59 8.45 -3.38
C ALA A 18 5.43 8.78 -4.61
N ALA A 19 4.92 9.65 -5.50
CA ALA A 19 5.65 10.08 -6.69
C ALA A 19 6.96 10.80 -6.32
N ALA A 20 6.92 11.71 -5.33
CA ALA A 20 8.11 12.38 -4.83
C ALA A 20 9.11 11.38 -4.20
N ALA A 21 8.63 10.44 -3.40
CA ALA A 21 9.46 9.40 -2.80
C ALA A 21 10.12 8.49 -3.86
N CYS A 22 9.37 8.06 -4.88
CA CYS A 22 9.89 7.29 -6.00
C CYS A 22 10.94 8.08 -6.80
N ALA A 23 10.70 9.37 -7.06
CA ALA A 23 11.69 10.24 -7.70
C ALA A 23 12.96 10.42 -6.84
N GLY A 24 12.82 10.39 -5.52
CA GLY A 24 13.94 10.38 -4.56
C GLY A 24 14.65 9.03 -4.41
N GLY A 25 14.25 8.00 -5.14
CA GLY A 25 14.89 6.67 -5.12
C GLY A 25 14.40 5.75 -4.02
N ALA A 26 13.19 5.98 -3.46
CA ALA A 26 12.61 5.05 -2.49
C ALA A 26 12.39 3.67 -3.12
N ALA A 27 13.02 2.64 -2.55
CA ALA A 27 12.89 1.26 -3.03
C ALA A 27 11.56 0.59 -2.67
N VAL A 28 10.85 1.10 -1.65
CA VAL A 28 9.57 0.56 -1.16
C VAL A 28 8.67 1.72 -0.76
N ILE A 29 7.44 1.72 -1.27
CA ILE A 29 6.34 2.60 -0.88
C ILE A 29 5.27 1.79 -0.16
N GLN A 30 4.74 2.32 0.92
CA GLN A 30 3.64 1.73 1.68
C GLN A 30 2.49 2.74 1.81
N LEU A 31 1.31 2.42 1.26
CA LEU A 31 0.10 3.23 1.44
C LEU A 31 -0.62 2.83 2.73
N ARG A 32 -0.79 3.79 3.64
CA ARG A 32 -1.55 3.64 4.88
C ARG A 32 -2.71 4.64 4.90
N ALA A 33 -3.84 4.24 4.34
CA ALA A 33 -5.06 5.04 4.33
C ALA A 33 -6.00 4.63 5.47
N LYS A 34 -6.09 5.46 6.53
CA LYS A 34 -6.94 5.21 7.71
C LYS A 34 -8.21 6.06 7.73
N HIS A 35 -8.30 7.09 6.89
CA HIS A 35 -9.38 8.09 6.92
C HIS A 35 -10.21 8.13 5.63
N ALA A 36 -9.65 7.68 4.50
CA ALA A 36 -10.31 7.62 3.22
C ALA A 36 -11.27 6.45 3.08
N THR A 37 -12.22 6.59 2.16
CA THR A 37 -13.10 5.48 1.77
C THR A 37 -12.35 4.45 0.93
N ASP A 38 -12.82 3.20 0.92
CA ASP A 38 -12.25 2.12 0.11
C ASP A 38 -12.09 2.49 -1.38
N ARG A 39 -13.09 3.18 -1.95
CA ARG A 39 -13.06 3.64 -3.34
C ARG A 39 -11.91 4.62 -3.57
N GLN A 40 -11.69 5.52 -2.63
CA GLN A 40 -10.66 6.54 -2.72
C GLN A 40 -9.28 5.94 -2.47
N THR A 41 -9.16 5.04 -1.49
CA THR A 41 -7.95 4.26 -1.23
C THR A 41 -7.55 3.43 -2.44
N LEU A 42 -8.50 2.76 -3.10
CA LEU A 42 -8.21 1.99 -4.32
C LEU A 42 -7.70 2.89 -5.45
N ALA A 43 -8.35 4.03 -5.68
CA ALA A 43 -7.93 4.98 -6.71
C ALA A 43 -6.50 5.52 -6.45
N TRP A 44 -6.16 5.81 -5.21
CA TRP A 44 -4.78 6.17 -4.84
C TRP A 44 -3.82 5.00 -5.01
N ALA A 45 -4.20 3.80 -4.59
CA ALA A 45 -3.35 2.62 -4.69
C ALA A 45 -3.00 2.27 -6.15
N GLU A 46 -3.96 2.38 -7.07
CA GLU A 46 -3.74 2.21 -8.51
C GLU A 46 -2.74 3.25 -9.06
N ALA A 47 -2.93 4.53 -8.73
CA ALA A 47 -2.03 5.59 -9.16
C ALA A 47 -0.61 5.44 -8.59
N ILE A 48 -0.51 5.03 -7.32
CA ILE A 48 0.77 4.76 -6.65
C ILE A 48 1.44 3.54 -7.27
N ARG A 49 0.69 2.47 -7.58
CA ARG A 49 1.22 1.28 -8.24
C ARG A 49 1.86 1.62 -9.58
N ASP A 50 1.22 2.47 -10.38
CA ASP A 50 1.76 2.92 -11.66
C ASP A 50 3.02 3.76 -11.50
N ALA A 51 3.11 4.59 -10.45
CA ALA A 51 4.33 5.29 -10.11
C ALA A 51 5.44 4.33 -9.68
N THR A 52 5.16 3.37 -8.79
CA THR A 52 6.18 2.47 -8.25
C THR A 52 6.75 1.55 -9.34
N ARG A 53 5.90 1.03 -10.24
CA ARG A 53 6.33 0.23 -11.41
C ARG A 53 7.31 0.98 -12.31
N ARG A 54 7.01 2.26 -12.62
CA ARG A 54 7.89 3.10 -13.45
C ARG A 54 9.26 3.34 -12.84
N HIS A 55 9.33 3.32 -11.51
CA HIS A 55 10.57 3.56 -10.75
C HIS A 55 11.23 2.27 -10.23
N GLY A 56 10.67 1.09 -10.51
CA GLY A 56 11.17 -0.19 -9.99
C GLY A 56 11.06 -0.33 -8.46
N ALA A 57 10.18 0.43 -7.82
CA ALA A 57 9.93 0.37 -6.39
C ALA A 57 8.86 -0.69 -6.07
N LEU A 58 9.01 -1.35 -4.92
CA LEU A 58 7.96 -2.22 -4.40
C LEU A 58 6.82 -1.40 -3.81
N PHE A 59 5.60 -1.92 -3.90
CA PHE A 59 4.41 -1.30 -3.36
C PHE A 59 3.65 -2.22 -2.40
N PHE A 60 3.35 -1.68 -1.22
CA PHE A 60 2.57 -2.34 -0.17
C PHE A 60 1.35 -1.50 0.20
N VAL A 61 0.25 -2.17 0.55
CA VAL A 61 -0.95 -1.54 1.14
C VAL A 61 -1.11 -2.05 2.56
N ASN A 62 -1.40 -1.16 3.51
CA ASN A 62 -1.67 -1.54 4.89
C ASN A 62 -3.09 -2.09 5.07
N ASP A 63 -3.20 -3.13 5.90
CA ASP A 63 -4.38 -3.72 6.52
C ASP A 63 -5.41 -4.35 5.56
N ARG A 64 -5.46 -3.87 4.32
CA ARG A 64 -6.46 -4.18 3.29
C ARG A 64 -5.86 -5.05 2.20
N PHE A 65 -5.79 -6.36 2.45
CA PHE A 65 -5.31 -7.34 1.47
C PHE A 65 -6.15 -7.37 0.19
N ASP A 66 -7.44 -7.04 0.30
CA ASP A 66 -8.37 -6.95 -0.81
C ASP A 66 -8.01 -5.78 -1.73
N LEU A 67 -7.72 -4.61 -1.17
CA LEU A 67 -7.26 -3.46 -1.94
C LEU A 67 -5.86 -3.70 -2.54
N ALA A 68 -4.95 -4.32 -1.77
CA ALA A 68 -3.64 -4.74 -2.26
C ALA A 68 -3.76 -5.68 -3.47
N TRP A 69 -4.69 -6.63 -3.40
CA TRP A 69 -4.95 -7.58 -4.47
C TRP A 69 -5.48 -6.89 -5.74
N LEU A 70 -6.48 -6.02 -5.58
CA LEU A 70 -7.16 -5.29 -6.66
C LEU A 70 -6.21 -4.35 -7.40
N CYS A 71 -5.38 -3.58 -6.68
CA CYS A 71 -4.40 -2.67 -7.29
C CYS A 71 -3.11 -3.38 -7.73
N GLU A 72 -3.05 -4.70 -7.60
CA GLU A 72 -1.88 -5.51 -7.93
C GLU A 72 -0.59 -5.11 -7.20
N ALA A 73 -0.69 -4.69 -5.95
CA ALA A 73 0.45 -4.42 -5.08
C ALA A 73 1.38 -5.65 -4.96
N ASP A 74 2.64 -5.41 -4.58
CA ASP A 74 3.60 -6.51 -4.35
C ASP A 74 3.36 -7.17 -2.99
N GLY A 75 2.72 -6.46 -2.06
CA GLY A 75 2.38 -7.01 -0.77
C GLY A 75 1.31 -6.26 0.00
N VAL A 76 0.95 -6.87 1.12
CA VAL A 76 0.11 -6.28 2.18
C VAL A 76 0.93 -6.26 3.47
N HIS A 77 0.75 -5.21 4.27
CA HIS A 77 1.30 -5.15 5.61
C HIS A 77 0.16 -5.15 6.63
N LEU A 78 0.15 -6.12 7.54
CA LEU A 78 -0.91 -6.36 8.51
C LEU A 78 -0.41 -6.04 9.92
N GLY A 79 -1.27 -5.44 10.74
CA GLY A 79 -1.06 -5.25 12.17
C GLY A 79 -1.44 -6.48 13.01
N GLN A 80 -1.10 -6.47 14.30
CA GLN A 80 -1.50 -7.51 15.26
C GLN A 80 -3.02 -7.62 15.46
N ASP A 81 -3.73 -6.51 15.28
CA ASP A 81 -5.19 -6.44 15.43
C ASP A 81 -5.94 -6.71 14.11
N ASP A 82 -5.22 -6.90 12.99
CA ASP A 82 -5.81 -7.26 11.70
C ASP A 82 -5.98 -8.78 11.58
N LEU A 83 -6.44 -9.24 10.41
CA LEU A 83 -6.48 -10.65 10.09
C LEU A 83 -5.06 -11.25 10.20
N SER A 84 -4.91 -12.38 10.89
CA SER A 84 -3.62 -13.07 10.95
C SER A 84 -3.16 -13.48 9.55
N PRO A 85 -1.84 -13.45 9.26
CA PRO A 85 -1.31 -14.00 8.02
C PRO A 85 -1.73 -15.44 7.74
N ALA A 86 -2.03 -16.23 8.78
CA ALA A 86 -2.49 -17.62 8.64
C ALA A 86 -3.93 -17.73 8.08
N ASP A 87 -4.77 -16.72 8.34
CA ASP A 87 -6.18 -16.70 7.96
C ASP A 87 -6.43 -16.10 6.58
N LEU A 88 -5.39 -15.54 5.95
CA LEU A 88 -5.47 -15.05 4.58
C LEU A 88 -5.75 -16.21 3.59
N PRO A 89 -6.58 -15.97 2.55
CA PRO A 89 -6.80 -16.95 1.49
C PRO A 89 -5.48 -17.44 0.89
N GLU A 90 -5.37 -18.74 0.59
CA GLU A 90 -4.13 -19.31 0.02
C GLU A 90 -3.68 -18.56 -1.24
N ALA A 91 -4.61 -18.19 -2.11
CA ALA A 91 -4.32 -17.41 -3.31
C ALA A 91 -3.61 -16.09 -2.99
N VAL A 92 -4.05 -15.40 -1.92
CA VAL A 92 -3.43 -14.15 -1.44
C VAL A 92 -2.03 -14.43 -0.92
N ARG A 93 -1.86 -15.43 -0.05
CA ARG A 93 -0.55 -15.80 0.53
C ARG A 93 0.47 -16.24 -0.51
N ARG A 94 0.03 -16.76 -1.66
CA ARG A 94 0.90 -17.15 -2.79
C ARG A 94 1.30 -15.98 -3.67
N ARG A 95 0.51 -14.90 -3.73
CA ARG A 95 0.72 -13.78 -4.65
C ARG A 95 1.33 -12.55 -3.97
N LEU A 96 0.84 -12.20 -2.78
CA LEU A 96 1.26 -11.01 -2.05
C LEU A 96 2.34 -11.37 -1.04
N ALA A 97 3.41 -10.57 -0.97
CA ALA A 97 4.27 -10.57 0.21
C ALA A 97 3.46 -10.09 1.42
N VAL A 98 3.60 -10.76 2.56
CA VAL A 98 2.88 -10.42 3.79
C VAL A 98 3.89 -9.90 4.82
N GLY A 99 3.85 -8.59 5.08
CA GLY A 99 4.49 -8.00 6.25
C GLY A 99 3.56 -8.09 7.45
N TRP A 100 4.10 -8.32 8.64
CA TRP A 100 3.30 -8.46 9.86
C TRP A 100 4.02 -7.81 11.04
N SER A 101 3.32 -6.98 11.81
CA SER A 101 3.89 -6.27 12.98
C SER A 101 2.87 -6.08 14.08
#